data_AF-A0A7X8R1W9-F1
#
_entry.id   AF-A0A7X8R1W9-F1
#
_cell.length_a   1.000
_cell.length_b   1.000
_cell.length_c   1.000
_cell.angle_alpha   90.00
_cell.angle_beta   90.00
_cell.angle_gamma   90.00
#
_symmetry.space_group_name_H-M   'P 1'
#
loop_
_entity.id
_entity.type
_entity.pdbx_description
1 polymer ?
#
loop_
_entity_poly.entity_id
_entity_poly.type
_entity_poly.pdbx_seq_one_letter_code
_entity_poly.pdbx_strand_id
1 'polypeptide(L)' 'MTDNYANEPMMEMFLFETSQLIEQLEQQILSSEKSNNYTEDAINEIFRIMHTIKGS' A
#
# COMPACT_ATOMS: atom_id res chain seq x y z
N MET A 1 -12.25 -25.94 17.03
CA MET A 1 -12.79 -24.56 17.06
C MET A 1 -11.73 -23.60 17.59
N THR A 2 -10.52 -23.61 17.01
CA THR A 2 -9.35 -22.86 17.52
C THR A 2 -8.56 -22.16 16.43
N ASP A 3 -8.81 -22.44 15.15
CA ASP A 3 -8.06 -21.86 14.02
C ASP A 3 -8.48 -20.42 13.63
N ASN A 4 -9.66 -19.95 14.06
CA ASN A 4 -10.14 -18.62 13.70
C ASN A 4 -9.45 -17.48 14.47
N TYR A 5 -9.07 -17.70 15.73
CA TYR A 5 -8.49 -16.65 16.58
C TYR A 5 -7.03 -16.30 16.24
N ALA A 6 -6.30 -17.19 15.56
CA ALA A 6 -4.94 -16.91 15.10
C ALA A 6 -4.92 -16.09 13.79
N ASN A 7 -5.99 -16.17 13.00
CA ASN A 7 -6.13 -15.42 11.74
C ASN A 7 -6.62 -13.99 11.96
N GLU A 8 -7.34 -13.71 13.05
CA GLU A 8 -7.82 -12.36 13.38
C GLU A 8 -6.67 -11.33 13.51
N PRO A 9 -5.63 -11.58 14.32
CA PRO A 9 -4.50 -10.66 14.44
C PRO A 9 -3.69 -10.50 13.14
N MET A 10 -3.56 -11.58 12.35
CA MET A 10 -2.89 -11.52 11.05
C MET A 10 -3.71 -10.72 10.03
N MET A 11 -5.03 -10.87 10.04
CA MET A 11 -5.94 -10.11 9.20
C MET A 11 -5.93 -8.63 9.58
N GLU A 12 -5.98 -8.31 10.88
CA GLU A 12 -5.87 -6.92 11.35
C GLU A 12 -4.56 -6.27 10.93
N MET A 13 -3.44 -6.99 11.06
CA MET A 13 -2.13 -6.52 10.61
C MET A 13 -2.10 -6.29 9.09
N PHE A 14 -2.62 -7.22 8.30
CA PHE A 14 -2.73 -7.08 6.85
C PHE A 14 -3.57 -5.85 6.46
N LEU A 15 -4.73 -5.65 7.10
CA LEU A 15 -5.59 -4.50 6.84
C LEU A 15 -4.91 -3.18 7.19
N PHE A 16 -4.19 -3.15 8.33
CA PHE A 16 -3.42 -2.00 8.75
C PHE A 16 -2.30 -1.66 7.76
N GLU A 17 -1.46 -2.63 7.39
CA GLU A 17 -0.37 -2.43 6.44
C GLU A 17 -0.87 -2.02 5.05
N THR A 18 -1.93 -2.67 4.57
CA THR A 18 -2.55 -2.33 3.28
C THR A 18 -3.09 -0.90 3.29
N SER A 19 -3.71 -0.46 4.39
CA SER A 19 -4.21 0.91 4.53
C SER A 19 -3.07 1.93 4.48
N GLN A 20 -1.96 1.66 5.18
CA GLN A 20 -0.77 2.51 5.14
C GLN A 20 -0.14 2.60 3.74
N LEU A 21 -0.11 1.48 3.00
CA LEU A 21 0.38 1.44 1.63
C LEU A 21 -0.51 2.25 0.68
N ILE A 22 -1.83 2.18 0.84
CA ILE A 22 -2.79 2.98 0.07
C ILE A 22 -2.60 4.48 0.36
N GLU A 23 -2.42 4.87 1.62
CA GLU A 23 -2.14 6.27 1.97
C GLU A 23 -0.86 6.77 1.31
N GLN A 24 0.21 5.97 1.32
CA GLN A 24 1.47 6.33 0.66
C GLN A 24 1.30 6.46 -0.85
N LEU A 25 0.54 5.56 -1.48
CA LEU A 25 0.21 5.62 -2.90
C LEU A 25 -0.50 6.93 -3.24
N GLU A 26 -1.50 7.31 -2.45
CA GLU A 26 -2.23 8.56 -2.63
C GLU A 26 -1.29 9.77 -2.55
N GLN A 27 -0.39 9.82 -1.57
CA GLN A 27 0.58 10.92 -1.45
C GLN A 27 1.53 11.01 -2.66
N GLN A 28 1.97 9.88 -3.23
CA GLN A 28 2.79 9.88 -4.45
C GLN A 28 2.04 10.44 -5.66
N ILE A 29 0.76 10.09 -5.80
CA ILE A 29 -0.09 10.59 -6.88
C ILE A 29 -0.33 12.10 -6.72
N LEU A 30 -0.73 12.54 -5.51
CA LEU A 30 -1.01 13.96 -5.23
C LEU A 30 0.24 14.84 -5.37
N SER A 31 1.41 14.35 -4.96
CA SER A 31 2.66 15.09 -5.14
C SER A 31 3.05 15.21 -6.62
N SER A 32 2.90 14.13 -7.38
CA SER A 32 3.16 14.11 -8.83
C SER A 32 2.20 15.04 -9.59
N GLU A 33 0.94 15.09 -9.19
CA GLU A 33 -0.06 16.02 -9.73
C GLU A 33 0.31 17.48 -9.44
N LYS A 34 0.70 17.81 -8.19
CA LYS A 34 1.16 19.15 -7.82
C LYS A 34 2.39 19.60 -8.61
N SER A 35 3.30 18.68 -8.93
CA SER A 35 4.45 18.97 -9.81
C SER A 35 4.12 18.89 -11.30
N ASN A 36 2.89 18.54 -11.67
CA ASN A 36 2.44 18.27 -13.05
C ASN A 36 3.39 17.31 -13.81
N ASN A 37 3.97 16.35 -13.10
CA ASN A 37 4.96 15.43 -13.63
C ASN A 37 5.11 14.21 -12.72
N TYR A 38 5.15 13.03 -13.33
CA TYR A 38 5.57 11.80 -12.66
C TYR A 38 7.04 11.57 -12.96
N THR A 39 7.88 11.61 -11.93
CA THR A 39 9.27 11.21 -12.07
C THR A 39 9.36 9.69 -12.19
N GLU A 40 10.47 9.20 -12.75
CA GLU A 40 10.75 7.76 -12.80
C GLU A 40 10.71 7.13 -11.38
N ASP A 41 11.23 7.85 -10.38
CA ASP A 41 11.18 7.42 -8.98
C ASP A 41 9.75 7.30 -8.45
N ALA A 42 8.88 8.27 -8.75
CA ALA A 42 7.47 8.23 -8.34
C ALA A 42 6.75 7.06 -9.01
N ILE A 43 6.99 6.82 -10.31
CA ILE A 43 6.43 5.68 -11.04
C ILE A 43 6.91 4.36 -10.42
N ASN A 44 8.21 4.22 -10.17
CA ASN A 44 8.79 3.04 -9.57
C ASN A 44 8.21 2.78 -8.17
N GLU A 45 8.00 3.82 -7.37
CA GLU A 45 7.40 3.70 -6.04
C GLU A 45 5.94 3.26 -6.10
N ILE A 46 5.15 3.86 -7.00
CA ILE A 46 3.76 3.44 -7.26
C ILE A 46 3.71 1.95 -7.63
N PHE A 47 4.58 1.49 -8.53
CA PHE A 47 4.64 0.08 -8.92
C PHE A 47 5.03 -0.84 -7.76
N ARG A 48 6.01 -0.43 -6.93
CA ARG A 48 6.41 -1.20 -5.74
C ARG A 48 5.25 -1.35 -4.75
N ILE A 49 4.57 -0.25 -4.43
CA ILE A 49 3.42 -0.26 -3.51
C ILE A 49 2.33 -1.20 -4.03
N MET A 50 1.95 -1.06 -5.30
CA MET A 50 0.93 -1.92 -5.92
C MET A 50 1.36 -3.39 -5.97
N HIS A 51 2.65 -3.67 -6.20
CA HIS A 51 3.17 -5.03 -6.17
C HIS A 51 3.08 -5.66 -4.77
N THR A 52 3.40 -4.88 -3.72
CA THR A 52 3.29 -5.33 -2.33
C THR A 52 1.85 -5.64 -1.97
N ILE A 53 0.89 -4.72 -2.23
CA ILE A 53 -0.53 -4.93 -1.94
C ILE A 53 -1.07 -6.19 -2.64
N LYS A 54 -0.63 -6.47 -3.87
CA LYS A 54 -1.06 -7.67 -4.63
C LYS A 54 -0.44 -8.97 -4.08
N GLY A 55 0.76 -8.90 -3.50
CA GLY A 55 1.54 -10.05 -3.04
C GLY A 55 1.27 -10.44 -1.60
N SER A 56 0.85 -9.48 -0.77
CA SER A 56 0.32 -9.70 0.57
C SER A 56 -1.07 -10.34 0.51
#